data_AF-A0A955HJ15-F1
#
_entry.id   AF-A0A955HJ15-F1
#
_cell.length_a   1.000
_cell.length_b   1.000
_cell.length_c   1.000
_cell.angle_alpha   90.00
_cell.angle_beta   90.00
_cell.angle_gamma   90.00
#
_symmetry.space_group_name_H-M   'P 1'
#
loop_
_entity.id
_entity.type
_entity.pdbx_description
1 polymer ?
#
loop_
_entity_poly.entity_id
_entity_poly.type
_entity_poly.pdbx_seq_one_letter_code
_entity_poly.pdbx_strand_id
1 'polypeptide(L)'
;MQRTIAVFLCALLLMLPAFPLHAETDAERKKRIEAELQVVERQILTQQRLVEDKQLERQSLERDIDIIEGQINKAQLGIQARALAIEQLSDQIGEKEDVIEILQDQYAKQQASLADLVRKSAQMDDYSLVEVMLSKQNFSEFFTDVATYSSIKDSLNESLGIVRQIHADTTDQKLQLETKQQTEAEMKLVQEQQKKEIQAREAEKEQILTVTKGEEKKYQALLQEQQKTAAELRNQLFELLGGGGGIPFPEAVSLAKYASGVTGVDAALILAILEQETNIGSHLGSCLFTDSHSSRPVMHPTRDEPI
;
A
#
# COMPACT_ATOMS: atom_id res chain seq x y z
N MET A 1 -9.88 8.93 69.33
CA MET A 1 -8.85 9.40 68.38
C MET A 1 -9.02 8.86 66.94
N GLN A 2 -10.04 8.06 66.60
CA GLN A 2 -10.21 7.53 65.24
C GLN A 2 -11.14 8.35 64.33
N ARG A 3 -11.95 9.28 64.86
CA ARG A 3 -12.87 10.11 64.07
C ARG A 3 -12.24 11.42 63.54
N THR A 4 -11.19 11.92 64.18
CA THR A 4 -10.48 13.13 63.75
C THR A 4 -9.44 12.86 62.67
N ILE A 5 -8.95 11.62 62.54
CA ILE A 5 -7.98 11.21 61.51
C ILE A 5 -8.67 11.03 60.14
N ALA A 6 -9.93 10.57 60.12
CA ALA A 6 -10.70 10.42 58.88
C ALA A 6 -11.03 11.76 58.20
N VAL A 7 -11.26 12.82 58.99
CA VAL A 7 -11.55 14.16 58.45
C VAL A 7 -10.28 14.82 57.90
N PHE A 8 -9.11 14.54 58.49
CA PHE A 8 -7.82 15.05 57.99
C PHE A 8 -7.35 14.32 56.73
N LEU A 9 -7.71 13.04 56.57
CA LEU A 9 -7.39 12.25 55.36
C LEU A 9 -8.27 12.67 54.15
N CYS A 10 -9.54 13.04 54.38
CA CYS A 10 -10.40 13.59 53.34
C CYS A 10 -10.05 15.04 52.95
N ALA A 11 -9.49 15.83 53.86
CA ALA A 11 -9.05 17.20 53.55
C ALA A 11 -7.72 17.25 52.77
N LEU A 12 -6.87 16.22 52.88
CA LEU A 12 -5.62 16.13 52.12
C LEU A 12 -5.82 15.64 50.68
N LEU A 13 -6.94 14.97 50.37
CA LEU A 13 -7.28 14.54 49.00
C LEU A 13 -7.82 15.69 48.12
N LEU A 14 -8.09 16.86 48.71
CA LEU A 14 -8.64 18.04 48.03
C LEU A 14 -7.56 19.06 47.62
N MET A 15 -6.28 18.71 47.80
CA MET A 15 -5.09 19.49 47.41
C MET A 15 -4.20 18.68 46.45
N LEU A 16 -4.80 17.86 45.57
CA LEU A 16 -4.10 17.44 44.37
C LEU A 16 -4.16 18.59 43.34
N PRO A 17 -3.01 19.05 42.81
CA PRO A 17 -3.02 20.03 41.73
C PRO A 17 -3.80 19.41 40.57
N ALA A 18 -4.85 20.09 40.13
CA ALA A 18 -5.50 19.79 38.87
C ALA A 18 -4.46 19.99 37.77
N PHE A 19 -3.78 18.91 37.38
CA PHE A 19 -2.99 18.92 36.17
C PHE A 19 -3.97 19.26 35.04
N PRO A 20 -3.78 20.38 34.31
CA PRO A 20 -4.61 20.66 33.16
C PRO A 20 -4.38 19.50 32.18
N LEU A 21 -5.40 18.65 32.04
CA LEU A 21 -5.61 17.78 30.89
C LEU A 21 -5.56 18.69 29.67
N HIS A 22 -4.37 18.87 29.10
CA HIS A 22 -4.21 19.47 27.79
C HIS A 22 -4.83 18.47 26.84
N ALA A 23 -6.07 18.75 26.44
CA ALA A 23 -6.66 18.11 25.28
C ALA A 23 -5.72 18.45 24.11
N GLU A 24 -5.01 17.44 23.64
CA GLU A 24 -4.16 17.56 22.48
C GLU A 24 -5.00 18.09 21.31
N THR A 25 -4.52 19.15 20.66
CA THR A 25 -5.22 19.73 19.52
C THR A 25 -5.06 18.83 18.29
N ASP A 26 -6.04 18.83 17.38
CA ASP A 26 -5.99 18.01 16.16
C ASP A 26 -4.74 18.31 15.31
N ALA A 27 -4.26 19.55 15.35
CA ALA A 27 -3.03 19.96 14.70
C ALA A 27 -1.77 19.35 15.35
N GLU A 28 -1.73 19.24 16.68
CA GLU A 28 -0.64 18.57 17.40
C GLU A 28 -0.65 17.07 17.16
N ARG A 29 -1.85 16.44 17.15
CA ARG A 29 -2.02 15.02 16.84
C ARG A 29 -1.51 14.67 15.44
N LYS A 30 -1.93 15.41 14.41
CA LYS A 30 -1.45 15.19 13.02
C LYS A 30 0.07 15.27 12.93
N LYS A 31 0.66 16.28 13.58
CA LYS A 31 2.11 16.49 13.60
C LYS A 31 2.87 15.36 14.31
N ARG A 32 2.30 14.81 15.39
CA ARG A 32 2.86 13.64 16.07
C ARG A 32 2.85 12.43 15.14
N ILE A 33 1.73 12.13 14.49
CA ILE A 33 1.63 10.97 13.62
C ILE A 33 2.60 11.09 12.43
N GLU A 34 2.76 12.28 11.85
CA GLU A 34 3.75 12.53 10.79
C GLU A 34 5.20 12.28 11.27
N ALA A 35 5.53 12.74 12.48
CA ALA A 35 6.85 12.53 13.07
C ALA A 35 7.13 11.05 13.35
N GLU A 36 6.14 10.32 13.88
CA GLU A 36 6.23 8.88 14.12
C GLU A 36 6.39 8.10 12.81
N LEU A 37 5.63 8.45 11.77
CA LEU A 37 5.71 7.83 10.45
C LEU A 37 7.11 8.00 9.84
N GLN A 38 7.71 9.19 9.93
CA GLN A 38 9.08 9.42 9.47
C GLN A 38 10.14 8.61 10.23
N VAL A 39 9.91 8.33 11.51
CA VAL A 39 10.82 7.48 12.32
C VAL A 39 10.68 6.03 11.87
N VAL A 40 9.45 5.54 11.74
CA VAL A 40 9.17 4.15 11.31
C VAL A 40 9.68 3.91 9.89
N GLU A 41 9.51 4.84 8.96
CA GLU A 41 10.04 4.73 7.59
C GLU A 41 11.57 4.61 7.57
N ARG A 42 12.26 5.41 8.39
CA ARG A 42 13.72 5.31 8.53
C ARG A 42 14.14 3.94 9.08
N GLN A 43 13.40 3.42 10.06
CA GLN A 43 13.65 2.09 10.61
C GLN A 43 13.41 0.98 9.57
N ILE A 44 12.37 1.09 8.73
CA ILE A 44 12.10 0.17 7.63
C ILE A 44 13.26 0.14 6.64
N LEU A 45 13.80 1.30 6.27
CA LEU A 45 14.95 1.39 5.34
C LEU A 45 16.22 0.79 5.93
N THR A 46 16.51 1.09 7.20
CA THR A 46 17.65 0.48 7.91
C THR A 46 17.50 -1.03 7.99
N GLN A 47 16.30 -1.52 8.32
CA GLN A 47 16.03 -2.95 8.42
C GLN A 47 16.11 -3.64 7.06
N GLN A 48 15.67 -2.97 5.99
CA GLN A 48 15.79 -3.45 4.62
C GLN A 48 17.26 -3.64 4.22
N ARG A 49 18.11 -2.64 4.48
CA ARG A 49 19.55 -2.73 4.19
C ARG A 49 20.20 -3.86 4.99
N LEU A 50 19.86 -4.01 6.27
CA LEU A 50 20.39 -5.10 7.09
C LEU A 50 20.03 -6.47 6.50
N VAL A 51 18.80 -6.66 6.04
CA VAL A 51 18.38 -7.91 5.38
C VAL A 51 19.15 -8.14 4.07
N GLU A 52 19.34 -7.10 3.27
CA GLU A 52 20.11 -7.18 2.01
C GLU A 52 21.58 -7.52 2.26
N ASP A 53 22.22 -6.85 3.21
CA ASP A 53 23.61 -7.12 3.60
C ASP A 53 23.76 -8.57 4.09
N LYS A 54 22.84 -9.03 4.94
CA LYS A 54 22.80 -10.41 5.44
C LYS A 54 22.57 -11.43 4.34
N GLN A 55 21.83 -11.10 3.28
CA GLN A 55 21.66 -12.01 2.13
C GLN A 55 22.95 -12.23 1.33
N LEU A 56 23.88 -11.26 1.34
CA LEU A 56 25.18 -11.35 0.68
C LEU A 56 26.21 -12.16 1.49
N GLU A 57 25.97 -12.38 2.79
CA GLU A 57 26.82 -13.19 3.65
C GLU A 57 26.74 -14.69 3.29
N ARG A 58 27.83 -15.42 3.60
CA ARG A 58 27.92 -16.86 3.36
C ARG A 58 26.77 -17.59 4.05
N GLN A 59 26.20 -18.58 3.37
CA GLN A 59 25.09 -19.39 3.90
C GLN A 59 25.43 -20.02 5.25
N SER A 60 24.73 -19.57 6.29
CA SER A 60 24.81 -20.08 7.66
C SER A 60 23.43 -20.02 8.31
N LEU A 61 23.23 -20.86 9.33
CA LEU A 61 22.02 -20.89 10.13
C LEU A 61 21.76 -19.54 10.81
N GLU A 62 22.80 -18.94 11.41
CA GLU A 62 22.76 -17.63 12.06
C GLU A 62 22.28 -16.56 11.08
N ARG A 63 22.81 -16.55 9.86
CA ARG A 63 22.40 -15.62 8.81
C ARG A 63 20.94 -15.83 8.39
N ASP A 64 20.50 -17.07 8.22
CA ASP A 64 19.10 -17.35 7.84
C ASP A 64 18.12 -16.89 8.92
N ILE A 65 18.48 -17.09 10.20
CA ILE A 65 17.72 -16.59 11.34
C ILE A 65 17.73 -15.05 11.37
N ASP A 66 18.88 -14.41 11.14
CA ASP A 66 19.00 -12.94 11.06
C ASP A 66 18.15 -12.36 9.93
N ILE A 67 18.10 -13.03 8.78
CA ILE A 67 17.26 -12.63 7.64
C ILE A 67 15.78 -12.74 8.02
N ILE A 68 15.36 -13.86 8.60
CA ILE A 68 13.96 -14.07 9.03
C ILE A 68 13.59 -13.03 10.09
N GLU A 69 14.44 -12.80 11.08
CA GLU A 69 14.25 -11.78 12.12
C GLU A 69 14.17 -10.37 11.54
N GLY A 70 15.06 -10.02 10.61
CA GLY A 70 15.03 -8.73 9.95
C GLY A 70 13.78 -8.53 9.11
N GLN A 71 13.31 -9.58 8.43
CA GLN A 71 12.06 -9.55 7.69
C GLN A 71 10.83 -9.43 8.60
N ILE A 72 10.82 -10.09 9.77
CA ILE A 72 9.80 -9.95 10.80
C ILE A 72 9.77 -8.51 11.31
N ASN A 73 10.92 -7.96 11.71
CA ASN A 73 11.03 -6.58 12.20
C ASN A 73 10.55 -5.58 11.14
N LYS A 74 10.94 -5.76 9.87
CA LYS A 74 10.47 -4.93 8.76
C LYS A 74 8.95 -5.00 8.62
N ALA A 75 8.38 -6.21 8.69
CA ALA A 75 6.94 -6.41 8.57
C ALA A 75 6.18 -5.79 9.77
N GLN A 76 6.70 -5.92 11.00
CA GLN A 76 6.14 -5.30 12.20
C GLN A 76 6.15 -3.76 12.11
N LEU A 77 7.26 -3.17 11.65
CA LEU A 77 7.34 -1.73 11.38
C LEU A 77 6.36 -1.29 10.28
N GLY A 78 6.21 -2.09 9.22
CA GLY A 78 5.21 -1.86 8.19
C GLY A 78 3.77 -1.87 8.73
N ILE A 79 3.45 -2.77 9.67
CA ILE A 79 2.16 -2.81 10.36
C ILE A 79 1.94 -1.57 11.24
N GLN A 80 2.99 -1.10 11.92
CA GLN A 80 2.94 0.13 12.73
C GLN A 80 2.66 1.35 11.84
N ALA A 81 3.40 1.50 10.73
CA ALA A 81 3.16 2.58 9.78
C ALA A 81 1.72 2.56 9.23
N ARG A 82 1.19 1.36 8.92
CA ARG A 82 -0.20 1.22 8.48
C ARG A 82 -1.22 1.51 9.59
N ALA A 83 -0.91 1.17 10.84
CA ALA A 83 -1.77 1.51 11.97
C ALA A 83 -1.92 3.04 12.10
N LEU A 84 -0.80 3.77 11.97
CA LEU A 84 -0.78 5.23 11.98
C LEU A 84 -1.55 5.82 10.79
N ALA A 85 -1.41 5.25 9.60
CA ALA A 85 -2.19 5.67 8.43
C ALA A 85 -3.70 5.42 8.59
N ILE A 86 -4.09 4.31 9.22
CA ILE A 86 -5.49 4.01 9.57
C ILE A 86 -6.01 5.02 10.62
N GLU A 87 -5.20 5.38 11.61
CA GLU A 87 -5.54 6.41 12.62
C GLU A 87 -5.80 7.77 11.93
N GLN A 88 -4.90 8.21 11.05
CA GLN A 88 -5.11 9.45 10.29
C GLN A 88 -6.36 9.40 9.41
N LEU A 89 -6.64 8.25 8.78
CA LEU A 89 -7.85 8.09 7.97
C LEU A 89 -9.11 8.13 8.83
N SER A 90 -9.06 7.53 10.03
CA SER A 90 -10.16 7.55 11.01
C SER A 90 -10.46 8.97 11.49
N ASP A 91 -9.42 9.77 11.76
CA ASP A 91 -9.57 11.18 12.11
C ASP A 91 -10.24 11.97 10.96
N GLN A 92 -9.80 11.75 9.72
CA GLN A 92 -10.41 12.39 8.54
C GLN A 92 -11.86 11.93 8.27
N ILE A 93 -12.22 10.73 8.68
CA ILE A 93 -13.58 10.20 8.65
C ILE A 93 -14.43 10.97 9.66
N GLY A 94 -13.96 11.10 10.90
CA GLY A 94 -14.63 11.90 11.94
C GLY A 94 -14.85 13.35 11.54
N GLU A 95 -13.80 14.02 11.02
CA GLU A 95 -13.92 15.41 10.50
C GLU A 95 -14.99 15.53 9.40
N LYS A 96 -15.13 14.52 8.53
CA LYS A 96 -16.15 14.51 7.49
C LYS A 96 -17.55 14.23 8.02
N GLU A 97 -17.68 13.35 9.01
CA GLU A 97 -18.93 13.08 9.70
C GLU A 97 -19.48 14.34 10.36
N ASP A 98 -18.61 15.11 11.05
CA ASP A 98 -18.95 16.41 11.64
C ASP A 98 -19.43 17.42 10.59
N VAL A 99 -18.72 17.51 9.45
CA VAL A 99 -19.11 18.38 8.33
C VAL A 99 -20.47 17.97 7.76
N ILE A 100 -20.72 16.67 7.60
CA ILE A 100 -22.01 16.16 7.12
C ILE A 100 -23.12 16.50 8.11
N GLU A 101 -22.88 16.36 9.41
CA GLU A 101 -23.86 16.73 10.45
C GLU A 101 -24.21 18.22 10.37
N ILE A 102 -23.19 19.09 10.24
CA ILE A 102 -23.39 20.54 10.07
C ILE A 102 -24.20 20.84 8.80
N LEU A 103 -23.88 20.20 7.67
CA LEU A 103 -24.62 20.38 6.42
C LEU A 103 -26.06 19.87 6.52
N GLN A 104 -26.30 18.77 7.23
CA GLN A 104 -27.64 18.24 7.47
C GLN A 104 -28.49 19.16 8.36
N ASP A 105 -27.90 19.75 9.40
CA ASP A 105 -28.58 20.73 10.25
C ASP A 105 -28.90 22.02 9.45
N GLN A 106 -27.95 22.51 8.66
CA GLN A 106 -28.21 23.64 7.75
C GLN A 106 -29.31 23.32 6.72
N TYR A 107 -29.29 22.13 6.15
CA TYR A 107 -30.30 21.66 5.22
C TYR A 107 -31.69 21.67 5.87
N ALA A 108 -31.82 21.12 7.08
CA ALA A 108 -33.09 21.06 7.82
C ALA A 108 -33.62 22.46 8.13
N LYS A 109 -32.76 23.39 8.58
CA LYS A 109 -33.12 24.79 8.85
C LYS A 109 -33.57 25.52 7.58
N GLN A 110 -32.87 25.31 6.47
CA GLN A 110 -33.23 25.94 5.20
C GLN A 110 -34.53 25.34 4.63
N GLN A 111 -34.74 24.04 4.77
CA GLN A 111 -35.98 23.37 4.38
C GLN A 111 -37.18 23.91 5.18
N ALA A 112 -37.02 24.13 6.50
CA ALA A 112 -38.06 24.72 7.33
C ALA A 112 -38.39 26.15 6.89
N SER A 113 -37.37 26.96 6.61
CA SER A 113 -37.53 28.34 6.13
C SER A 113 -38.22 28.39 4.75
N LEU A 114 -37.84 27.48 3.84
CA LEU A 114 -38.48 27.33 2.54
C LEU A 114 -39.95 26.92 2.68
N ALA A 115 -40.27 26.01 3.61
CA ALA A 115 -41.66 25.62 3.87
C ALA A 115 -42.50 26.81 4.36
N ASP A 116 -41.95 27.69 5.19
CA ASP A 116 -42.64 28.91 5.64
C ASP A 116 -42.84 29.92 4.50
N LEU A 117 -41.86 30.09 3.62
CA LEU A 117 -41.99 30.92 2.42
C LEU A 117 -43.06 30.37 1.46
N VAL A 118 -43.09 29.05 1.26
CA VAL A 118 -44.12 28.39 0.43
C VAL A 118 -45.52 28.60 1.02
N ARG A 119 -45.69 28.46 2.35
CA ARG A 119 -46.98 28.73 3.02
C ARG A 119 -47.41 30.19 2.86
N LYS A 120 -46.50 31.14 3.06
CA LYS A 120 -46.78 32.58 2.86
C LYS A 120 -47.13 32.90 1.41
N SER A 121 -46.42 32.30 0.45
CA SER A 121 -46.72 32.45 -0.98
C SER A 121 -48.13 31.93 -1.31
N ALA A 122 -48.49 30.75 -0.79
CA ALA A 122 -49.81 30.16 -1.02
C ALA A 122 -50.95 31.02 -0.45
N GLN A 123 -50.75 31.68 0.70
CA GLN A 123 -51.73 32.61 1.27
C GLN A 123 -51.95 33.87 0.41
N MET A 124 -50.95 34.25 -0.40
CA MET A 124 -51.01 35.42 -1.27
C MET A 124 -51.55 35.08 -2.67
N ASP A 125 -51.38 33.85 -3.14
CA ASP A 125 -51.88 33.37 -4.45
C ASP A 125 -53.41 33.18 -4.49
N ASP A 126 -54.11 33.18 -3.35
CA ASP A 126 -55.58 33.09 -3.27
C ASP A 126 -56.31 34.34 -3.81
N TYR A 127 -55.60 35.44 -4.06
CA TYR A 127 -56.20 36.68 -4.57
C TYR A 127 -55.73 36.99 -5.99
N SER A 128 -56.69 37.19 -6.90
CA SER A 128 -56.40 37.68 -8.26
C SER A 128 -55.75 39.06 -8.18
N LEU A 129 -54.69 39.33 -8.98
CA LEU A 129 -54.02 40.62 -9.04
C LEU A 129 -55.01 41.79 -9.33
N VAL A 130 -56.06 41.49 -10.11
CA VAL A 130 -57.15 42.43 -10.43
C VAL A 130 -58.06 42.66 -9.23
N GLU A 131 -58.29 41.63 -8.41
CA GLU A 131 -59.10 41.69 -7.19
C GLU A 131 -58.37 42.42 -6.07
N VAL A 132 -57.06 42.19 -5.91
CA VAL A 132 -56.20 42.97 -5.00
C VAL A 132 -56.20 44.44 -5.42
N MET A 133 -56.03 44.75 -6.71
CA MET A 133 -56.08 46.12 -7.22
C MET A 133 -57.42 46.81 -6.95
N LEU A 134 -58.55 46.12 -7.11
CA LEU A 134 -59.90 46.67 -6.89
C LEU A 134 -60.30 46.74 -5.42
N SER A 135 -59.67 45.96 -4.53
CA SER A 135 -59.97 45.93 -3.09
C SER A 135 -59.30 47.04 -2.27
N LYS A 136 -58.25 47.68 -2.81
CA LYS A 136 -57.41 48.64 -2.07
C LYS A 136 -57.87 50.09 -2.29
N GLN A 137 -57.81 50.90 -1.22
CA GLN A 137 -58.30 52.29 -1.24
C GLN A 137 -57.30 53.29 -1.84
N ASN A 138 -56.02 52.90 -1.98
CA ASN A 138 -54.98 53.76 -2.55
C ASN A 138 -53.99 52.96 -3.42
N PHE A 139 -53.45 53.59 -4.47
CA PHE A 139 -52.48 52.97 -5.38
C PHE A 139 -51.15 52.63 -4.69
N SER A 140 -50.78 53.35 -3.62
CA SER A 140 -49.52 53.14 -2.91
C SER A 140 -49.46 51.80 -2.18
N GLU A 141 -50.56 51.36 -1.56
CA GLU A 141 -50.68 50.05 -0.92
C GLU A 141 -50.55 48.91 -1.93
N PHE A 142 -51.19 49.04 -3.10
CA PHE A 142 -51.07 48.05 -4.18
C PHE A 142 -49.61 47.84 -4.62
N PHE A 143 -48.86 48.93 -4.90
CA PHE A 143 -47.46 48.81 -5.30
C PHE A 143 -46.56 48.24 -4.19
N THR A 144 -46.91 48.46 -2.92
CA THR A 144 -46.20 47.86 -1.77
C THR A 144 -46.43 46.34 -1.70
N ASP A 145 -47.66 45.89 -1.92
CA ASP A 145 -48.04 44.47 -1.95
C ASP A 145 -47.40 43.73 -3.15
N VAL A 146 -47.30 44.38 -4.31
CA VAL A 146 -46.61 43.82 -5.49
C VAL A 146 -45.09 43.70 -5.24
N ALA A 147 -44.48 44.72 -4.64
CA ALA A 147 -43.05 44.68 -4.31
C ALA A 147 -42.72 43.58 -3.29
N THR A 148 -43.56 43.41 -2.27
CA THR A 148 -43.40 42.33 -1.27
C THR A 148 -43.58 40.95 -1.89
N TYR A 149 -44.56 40.77 -2.80
CA TYR A 149 -44.72 39.50 -3.52
C TYR A 149 -43.51 39.16 -4.41
N SER A 150 -42.98 40.13 -5.15
CA SER A 150 -41.75 39.94 -5.92
C SER A 150 -40.58 39.54 -5.02
N SER A 151 -40.39 40.24 -3.90
CA SER A 151 -39.35 39.92 -2.93
C SER A 151 -39.48 38.51 -2.36
N ILE A 152 -40.70 38.04 -2.06
CA ILE A 152 -40.94 36.68 -1.56
C ILE A 152 -40.60 35.64 -2.65
N LYS A 153 -40.98 35.89 -3.91
CA LYS A 153 -40.63 35.01 -5.04
C LYS A 153 -39.12 34.91 -5.25
N ASP A 154 -38.42 36.04 -5.16
CA ASP A 154 -36.96 36.08 -5.28
C ASP A 154 -36.31 35.31 -4.13
N SER A 155 -36.74 35.54 -2.88
CA SER A 155 -36.26 34.79 -1.71
C SER A 155 -36.57 33.30 -1.77
N LEU A 156 -37.70 32.89 -2.36
CA LEU A 156 -38.06 31.48 -2.53
C LEU A 156 -37.16 30.80 -3.56
N ASN A 157 -36.90 31.46 -4.69
CA ASN A 157 -35.96 30.97 -5.71
C ASN A 157 -34.53 30.86 -5.15
N GLU A 158 -34.07 31.87 -4.42
CA GLU A 158 -32.77 31.87 -3.75
C GLU A 158 -32.70 30.73 -2.72
N SER A 159 -33.71 30.60 -1.87
CA SER A 159 -33.76 29.55 -0.85
C SER A 159 -33.74 28.16 -1.45
N LEU A 160 -34.51 27.92 -2.52
CA LEU A 160 -34.51 26.66 -3.26
C LEU A 160 -33.15 26.36 -3.90
N GLY A 161 -32.46 27.38 -4.41
CA GLY A 161 -31.09 27.28 -4.91
C GLY A 161 -30.12 26.82 -3.81
N ILE A 162 -30.17 27.45 -2.63
CA ILE A 162 -29.35 27.09 -1.47
C ILE A 162 -29.65 25.65 -1.01
N VAL A 163 -30.92 25.24 -0.89
CA VAL A 163 -31.30 23.87 -0.49
C VAL A 163 -30.74 22.84 -1.47
N ARG A 164 -30.84 23.10 -2.78
CA ARG A 164 -30.30 22.20 -3.81
C ARG A 164 -28.78 22.09 -3.72
N GLN A 165 -28.09 23.21 -3.48
CA GLN A 165 -26.65 23.23 -3.32
C GLN A 165 -26.21 22.43 -2.09
N ILE A 166 -26.81 22.70 -0.91
CA ILE A 166 -26.50 21.96 0.33
C ILE A 166 -26.78 20.46 0.14
N HIS A 167 -27.87 20.08 -0.53
CA HIS A 167 -28.17 18.67 -0.82
C HIS A 167 -27.10 18.02 -1.69
N ALA A 168 -26.68 18.70 -2.76
CA ALA A 168 -25.63 18.21 -3.65
C ALA A 168 -24.30 18.04 -2.90
N ASP A 169 -23.89 19.07 -2.13
CA ASP A 169 -22.67 19.04 -1.34
C ASP A 169 -22.71 17.94 -0.27
N THR A 170 -23.83 17.79 0.43
CA THR A 170 -24.01 16.71 1.43
C THR A 170 -23.92 15.33 0.79
N THR A 171 -24.49 15.15 -0.40
CA THR A 171 -24.46 13.88 -1.13
C THR A 171 -23.03 13.55 -1.58
N ASP A 172 -22.29 14.53 -2.08
CA ASP A 172 -20.88 14.37 -2.44
C ASP A 172 -20.01 14.04 -1.22
N GLN A 173 -20.20 14.74 -0.09
CA GLN A 173 -19.47 14.43 1.15
C GLN A 173 -19.76 13.01 1.66
N LYS A 174 -21.02 12.54 1.57
CA LYS A 174 -21.38 11.16 1.94
C LYS A 174 -20.71 10.11 1.05
N LEU A 175 -20.65 10.34 -0.27
CA LEU A 175 -19.96 9.43 -1.19
C LEU A 175 -18.46 9.36 -0.89
N GLN A 176 -17.84 10.50 -0.60
CA GLN A 176 -16.43 10.56 -0.21
C GLN A 176 -16.18 9.86 1.13
N LEU A 177 -17.09 10.01 2.10
CA LEU A 177 -17.02 9.32 3.39
C LEU A 177 -17.09 7.79 3.21
N GLU A 178 -18.05 7.30 2.44
CA GLU A 178 -18.21 5.86 2.14
C GLU A 178 -16.94 5.28 1.50
N THR A 179 -16.37 5.99 0.53
CA THR A 179 -15.12 5.60 -0.12
C THR A 179 -13.95 5.49 0.89
N LYS A 180 -13.86 6.44 1.84
CA LYS A 180 -12.84 6.41 2.89
C LYS A 180 -13.06 5.26 3.87
N GLN A 181 -14.29 5.03 4.31
CA GLN A 181 -14.63 3.91 5.21
C GLN A 181 -14.32 2.55 4.56
N GLN A 182 -14.61 2.40 3.26
CA GLN A 182 -14.23 1.21 2.50
C GLN A 182 -12.71 1.02 2.46
N THR A 183 -11.97 2.10 2.15
CA THR A 183 -10.50 2.07 2.13
C THR A 183 -9.92 1.68 3.50
N GLU A 184 -10.49 2.22 4.58
CA GLU A 184 -10.09 1.88 5.96
C GLU A 184 -10.30 0.39 6.26
N ALA A 185 -11.47 -0.16 5.89
CA ALA A 185 -11.80 -1.56 6.07
C ALA A 185 -10.84 -2.48 5.29
N GLU A 186 -10.54 -2.14 4.03
CA GLU A 186 -9.56 -2.86 3.21
C GLU A 186 -8.16 -2.83 3.84
N MET A 187 -7.70 -1.67 4.32
CA MET A 187 -6.41 -1.56 5.00
C MET A 187 -6.34 -2.41 6.28
N LYS A 188 -7.41 -2.46 7.07
CA LYS A 188 -7.49 -3.32 8.26
C LYS A 188 -7.42 -4.80 7.91
N LEU A 189 -8.09 -5.24 6.85
CA LEU A 189 -8.01 -6.62 6.36
C LEU A 189 -6.59 -6.99 5.95
N VAL A 190 -5.93 -6.13 5.18
CA VAL A 190 -4.53 -6.36 4.77
C VAL A 190 -3.61 -6.38 5.99
N GLN A 191 -3.83 -5.50 6.97
CA GLN A 191 -3.05 -5.49 8.22
C GLN A 191 -3.22 -6.81 9.00
N GLU A 192 -4.42 -7.38 9.06
CA GLU A 192 -4.66 -8.68 9.70
C GLU A 192 -3.96 -9.83 8.97
N GLN A 193 -3.99 -9.83 7.64
CA GLN A 193 -3.26 -10.81 6.82
C GLN A 193 -1.75 -10.75 7.09
N GLN A 194 -1.17 -9.56 7.15
CA GLN A 194 0.24 -9.39 7.48
C GLN A 194 0.59 -9.87 8.89
N LYS A 195 -0.30 -9.66 9.87
CA LYS A 195 -0.09 -10.22 11.22
C LYS A 195 -0.02 -11.75 11.19
N LYS A 196 -0.88 -12.41 10.40
CA LYS A 196 -0.85 -13.87 10.21
C LYS A 196 0.44 -14.33 9.52
N GLU A 197 0.92 -13.59 8.52
CA GLU A 197 2.21 -13.87 7.87
C GLU A 197 3.38 -13.76 8.84
N ILE A 198 3.40 -12.73 9.71
CA ILE A 198 4.43 -12.58 10.74
C ILE A 198 4.40 -13.75 11.72
N GLN A 199 3.23 -14.14 12.20
CA GLN A 199 3.07 -15.29 13.10
C GLN A 199 3.59 -16.58 12.47
N ALA A 200 3.34 -16.79 11.17
CA ALA A 200 3.87 -17.92 10.43
C ALA A 200 5.41 -17.90 10.37
N ARG A 201 6.02 -16.73 10.11
CA ARG A 201 7.48 -16.58 10.09
C ARG A 201 8.11 -16.71 11.48
N GLU A 202 7.43 -16.25 12.52
CA GLU A 202 7.85 -16.44 13.91
C GLU A 202 7.85 -17.94 14.27
N ALA A 203 6.80 -18.67 13.88
CA ALA A 203 6.74 -20.12 14.06
C ALA A 203 7.84 -20.86 13.27
N GLU A 204 8.12 -20.44 12.03
CA GLU A 204 9.22 -20.98 11.23
C GLU A 204 10.58 -20.74 11.90
N LYS A 205 10.82 -19.51 12.41
CA LYS A 205 12.02 -19.18 13.19
C LYS A 205 12.16 -20.08 14.41
N GLU A 206 11.09 -20.27 15.19
CA GLU A 206 11.10 -21.16 16.35
C GLU A 206 11.36 -22.62 15.98
N GLN A 207 10.78 -23.10 14.88
CA GLN A 207 11.03 -24.45 14.36
C GLN A 207 12.50 -24.62 13.95
N ILE A 208 13.07 -23.64 13.24
CA ILE A 208 14.49 -23.65 12.88
C ILE A 208 15.35 -23.69 14.15
N LEU A 209 15.10 -22.80 15.12
CA LEU A 209 15.84 -22.74 16.39
C LEU A 209 15.74 -24.03 17.22
N THR A 210 14.59 -24.70 17.23
CA THR A 210 14.38 -25.95 17.97
C THR A 210 15.08 -27.13 17.30
N VAL A 211 15.01 -27.25 15.97
CA VAL A 211 15.68 -28.30 15.19
C VAL A 211 17.20 -28.13 15.22
N THR A 212 17.68 -26.89 15.26
CA THR A 212 19.11 -26.59 15.12
C THR A 212 19.86 -26.41 16.44
N LYS A 213 19.17 -26.40 17.59
CA LYS A 213 19.80 -26.38 18.92
C LYS A 213 20.76 -27.56 19.08
N GLY A 214 22.06 -27.31 18.86
CA GLY A 214 23.14 -28.30 18.93
C GLY A 214 23.46 -29.03 17.63
N GLU A 215 22.80 -28.72 16.52
CA GLU A 215 22.91 -29.44 15.24
C GLU A 215 23.42 -28.57 14.08
N GLU A 216 24.11 -27.47 14.37
CA GLU A 216 24.64 -26.54 13.36
C GLU A 216 25.52 -27.22 12.30
N LYS A 217 26.27 -28.26 12.70
CA LYS A 217 27.02 -29.13 11.77
C LYS A 217 26.13 -29.97 10.85
N LYS A 218 24.99 -30.46 11.33
CA LYS A 218 24.04 -31.23 10.51
C LYS A 218 23.26 -30.30 9.59
N TYR A 219 22.92 -29.09 10.02
CA TYR A 219 22.33 -28.07 9.14
C TYR A 219 23.31 -27.68 8.02
N GLN A 220 24.58 -27.43 8.33
CA GLN A 220 25.62 -27.20 7.31
C GLN A 220 25.80 -28.40 6.36
N ALA A 221 25.71 -29.64 6.87
CA ALA A 221 25.76 -30.84 6.04
C ALA A 221 24.54 -30.98 5.12
N LEU A 222 23.34 -30.71 5.63
CA LEU A 222 22.09 -30.71 4.86
C LEU A 222 22.11 -29.64 3.77
N LEU A 223 22.63 -28.44 4.07
CA LEU A 223 22.81 -27.36 3.10
C LEU A 223 23.77 -27.76 1.97
N GLN A 224 24.88 -28.42 2.31
CA GLN A 224 25.81 -28.95 1.31
C GLN A 224 25.19 -30.08 0.48
N GLU A 225 24.40 -30.95 1.10
CA GLU A 225 23.67 -32.02 0.42
C GLU A 225 22.63 -31.44 -0.54
N GLN A 226 21.79 -30.50 -0.09
CA GLN A 226 20.81 -29.82 -0.93
C GLN A 226 21.46 -29.03 -2.07
N GLN A 227 22.59 -28.37 -1.84
CA GLN A 227 23.36 -27.70 -2.90
C GLN A 227 23.89 -28.71 -3.93
N LYS A 228 24.39 -29.87 -3.49
CA LYS A 228 24.82 -30.95 -4.39
C LYS A 228 23.64 -31.52 -5.17
N THR A 229 22.54 -31.85 -4.52
CA THR A 229 21.33 -32.36 -5.18
C THR A 229 20.76 -31.34 -6.18
N ALA A 230 20.74 -30.05 -5.85
CA ALA A 230 20.31 -29.01 -6.78
C ALA A 230 21.26 -28.86 -7.97
N ALA A 231 22.58 -29.02 -7.77
CA ALA A 231 23.55 -29.04 -8.86
C ALA A 231 23.41 -30.30 -9.74
N GLU A 232 23.18 -31.47 -9.14
CA GLU A 232 22.93 -32.73 -9.82
C GLU A 232 21.63 -32.67 -10.64
N LEU A 233 20.55 -32.13 -10.07
CA LEU A 233 19.29 -31.92 -10.79
C LEU A 233 19.43 -30.91 -11.92
N ARG A 234 20.23 -29.85 -11.75
CA ARG A 234 20.55 -28.91 -12.84
C ARG A 234 21.34 -29.59 -13.94
N ASN A 235 22.30 -30.44 -13.59
CA ASN A 235 23.09 -31.20 -14.57
C ASN A 235 22.21 -32.23 -15.30
N GLN A 236 21.34 -32.95 -14.59
CA GLN A 236 20.39 -33.88 -15.20
C GLN A 236 19.37 -33.17 -16.09
N LEU A 237 18.86 -32.00 -15.67
CA LEU A 237 17.98 -31.18 -16.49
C LEU A 237 18.71 -30.70 -17.76
N PHE A 238 19.98 -30.33 -17.65
CA PHE A 238 20.82 -29.95 -18.78
C PHE A 238 21.09 -31.14 -19.74
N GLU A 239 21.31 -32.35 -19.21
CA GLU A 239 21.41 -33.58 -20.01
C GLU A 239 20.08 -33.93 -20.72
N LEU A 240 18.95 -33.81 -20.03
CA LEU A 240 17.61 -34.07 -20.58
C LEU A 240 17.19 -33.05 -21.64
N LEU A 241 17.69 -31.82 -21.55
CA LEU A 241 17.51 -30.77 -22.56
C LEU A 241 18.43 -30.93 -23.78
N GLY A 242 19.16 -32.06 -23.91
CA GLY A 242 19.93 -32.42 -25.10
C GLY A 242 21.42 -32.07 -25.02
N GLY A 243 21.96 -31.77 -23.84
CA GLY A 243 23.39 -31.48 -23.60
C GLY A 243 24.27 -32.73 -23.59
N GLY A 244 24.27 -33.55 -24.64
CA GLY A 244 25.20 -34.66 -24.78
C GLY A 244 26.59 -34.18 -25.18
N GLY A 245 27.49 -33.94 -24.21
CA GLY A 245 28.93 -33.72 -24.46
C GLY A 245 29.48 -32.31 -24.22
N GLY A 246 28.66 -31.37 -23.76
CA GLY A 246 29.08 -29.99 -23.44
C GLY A 246 29.66 -29.82 -22.03
N ILE A 247 30.24 -28.64 -21.77
CA ILE A 247 30.79 -28.26 -20.45
C ILE A 247 29.60 -28.00 -19.49
N PRO A 248 29.66 -28.42 -18.21
CA PRO A 248 28.62 -28.12 -17.23
C PRO A 248 28.37 -26.61 -17.10
N PHE A 249 27.11 -26.17 -17.04
CA PHE A 249 26.77 -24.75 -17.02
C PHE A 249 27.52 -23.91 -15.96
N PRO A 250 27.71 -24.36 -14.70
CA PRO A 250 28.50 -23.60 -13.72
C PRO A 250 29.96 -23.38 -14.13
N GLU A 251 30.54 -24.36 -14.82
CA GLU A 251 31.91 -24.30 -15.33
C GLU A 251 31.99 -23.46 -16.63
N ALA A 252 30.96 -23.51 -17.47
CA ALA A 252 30.82 -22.59 -18.60
C ALA A 252 30.75 -21.13 -18.14
N VAL A 253 30.01 -20.84 -17.06
CA VAL A 253 29.92 -19.50 -16.47
C VAL A 253 31.27 -19.03 -15.90
N SER A 254 32.04 -19.92 -15.26
CA SER A 254 33.35 -19.54 -14.71
C SER A 254 34.36 -19.26 -15.83
N LEU A 255 34.38 -20.08 -16.88
CA LEU A 255 35.21 -19.88 -18.07
C LEU A 255 34.81 -18.62 -18.84
N ALA A 256 33.52 -18.32 -18.97
CA ALA A 256 33.03 -17.10 -19.60
C ALA A 256 33.43 -15.85 -18.81
N LYS A 257 33.38 -15.88 -17.47
CA LYS A 257 33.87 -14.79 -16.62
C LYS A 257 35.38 -14.60 -16.74
N TYR A 258 36.15 -15.69 -16.82
CA TYR A 258 37.58 -15.62 -17.06
C TYR A 258 37.91 -14.98 -18.42
N ALA A 259 37.27 -15.46 -19.50
CA ALA A 259 37.43 -14.91 -20.84
C ALA A 259 36.98 -13.43 -20.93
N SER A 260 35.91 -13.07 -20.22
CA SER A 260 35.44 -11.69 -20.09
C SER A 260 36.50 -10.79 -19.46
N GLY A 261 37.15 -11.24 -18.38
CA GLY A 261 38.22 -10.48 -17.73
C GLY A 261 39.46 -10.25 -18.60
N VAL A 262 39.72 -11.15 -19.57
CA VAL A 262 40.87 -11.04 -20.50
C VAL A 262 40.52 -10.24 -21.75
N THR A 263 39.29 -10.39 -22.26
CA THR A 263 38.88 -9.86 -23.57
C THR A 263 38.05 -8.58 -23.48
N GLY A 264 37.48 -8.26 -22.31
CA GLY A 264 36.58 -7.13 -22.09
C GLY A 264 35.17 -7.34 -22.64
N VAL A 265 34.85 -8.50 -23.21
CA VAL A 265 33.51 -8.86 -23.71
C VAL A 265 32.64 -9.33 -22.55
N ASP A 266 31.37 -8.96 -22.50
CA ASP A 266 30.47 -9.34 -21.42
C ASP A 266 30.28 -10.86 -21.31
N ALA A 267 30.35 -11.40 -20.09
CA ALA A 267 30.28 -12.84 -19.85
C ALA A 267 28.93 -13.46 -20.29
N ALA A 268 27.82 -12.71 -20.21
CA ALA A 268 26.52 -13.17 -20.70
C ALA A 268 26.48 -13.24 -22.22
N LEU A 269 27.15 -12.30 -22.92
CA LEU A 269 27.27 -12.34 -24.38
C LEU A 269 28.13 -13.52 -24.85
N ILE A 270 29.24 -13.80 -24.15
CA ILE A 270 30.09 -14.98 -24.43
C ILE A 270 29.29 -16.28 -24.26
N LEU A 271 28.51 -16.40 -23.18
CA LEU A 271 27.65 -17.55 -22.94
C LEU A 271 26.55 -17.70 -24.00
N ALA A 272 25.89 -16.60 -24.37
CA ALA A 272 24.84 -16.61 -25.39
C ALA A 272 25.37 -17.06 -26.76
N ILE A 273 26.58 -16.63 -27.14
CA ILE A 273 27.23 -17.09 -28.38
C ILE A 273 27.59 -18.57 -28.28
N LEU A 274 28.16 -19.02 -27.17
CA LEU A 274 28.52 -20.44 -27.00
C LEU A 274 27.28 -21.35 -27.01
N GLU A 275 26.18 -20.91 -26.41
CA GLU A 275 24.88 -21.58 -26.44
C GLU A 275 24.31 -21.64 -27.86
N GLN A 276 24.34 -20.54 -28.60
CA GLN A 276 23.80 -20.49 -29.96
C GLN A 276 24.63 -21.29 -30.98
N GLU A 277 25.97 -21.17 -30.91
CA GLU A 277 26.88 -21.71 -31.93
C GLU A 277 27.21 -23.19 -31.71
N THR A 278 27.33 -23.59 -30.44
CA THR A 278 27.83 -24.94 -30.09
C THR A 278 26.99 -25.63 -29.03
N ASN A 279 25.93 -24.98 -28.55
CA ASN A 279 25.19 -25.39 -27.37
C ASN A 279 26.13 -25.74 -26.21
N ILE A 280 26.99 -24.77 -25.85
CA ILE A 280 27.98 -24.85 -24.77
C ILE A 280 28.94 -26.05 -24.96
N GLY A 281 29.46 -26.19 -26.19
CA GLY A 281 30.43 -27.22 -26.54
C GLY A 281 29.86 -28.62 -26.77
N SER A 282 28.53 -28.80 -26.79
CA SER A 282 27.91 -30.09 -27.14
C SER A 282 27.96 -30.41 -28.64
N HIS A 283 28.10 -29.40 -29.50
CA HIS A 283 28.18 -29.55 -30.96
C HIS A 283 29.54 -29.09 -31.48
N LEU A 284 30.55 -29.92 -31.29
CA LEU A 284 31.89 -29.72 -31.85
C LEU A 284 32.16 -30.79 -32.91
N GLY A 285 32.28 -30.37 -34.18
CA GLY A 285 32.78 -31.23 -35.26
C GLY A 285 31.80 -32.25 -35.86
N SER A 286 30.55 -31.87 -36.12
CA SER A 286 29.56 -32.75 -36.76
C SER A 286 29.68 -32.89 -38.30
N CYS A 287 30.57 -32.13 -38.97
CA CYS A 287 30.79 -32.27 -40.41
C CYS A 287 31.70 -33.47 -40.71
N LEU A 288 31.12 -34.60 -41.13
CA LEU A 288 31.85 -35.64 -41.85
C LEU A 288 32.11 -35.17 -43.29
N PHE A 289 33.32 -35.40 -43.83
CA PHE A 289 33.69 -35.07 -45.22
C PHE A 289 32.72 -35.62 -46.27
N THR A 290 31.96 -36.66 -45.92
CA THR A 290 30.99 -37.34 -46.78
C THR A 290 29.58 -36.73 -46.76
N ASP A 291 29.31 -35.67 -45.99
CA ASP A 291 27.96 -35.11 -45.87
C ASP A 291 27.65 -34.16 -47.06
N SER A 292 27.18 -34.76 -48.16
CA SER A 292 26.82 -34.07 -49.40
C SER A 292 25.32 -33.77 -49.51
N HIS A 293 24.70 -33.20 -48.47
CA HIS A 293 23.30 -32.74 -48.53
C HIS A 293 23.12 -31.34 -49.12
N SER A 294 24.21 -30.63 -49.39
CA SER A 294 24.20 -29.34 -50.08
C SER A 294 24.64 -29.53 -51.53
N SER A 295 23.85 -29.07 -52.50
CA SER A 295 24.19 -29.06 -53.94
C SER A 295 25.35 -28.11 -54.30
N ARG A 296 26.16 -27.72 -53.32
CA ARG A 296 27.39 -26.95 -53.46
C ARG A 296 28.50 -27.70 -52.72
N PRO A 297 29.69 -27.85 -53.33
CA PRO A 297 30.83 -28.45 -52.66
C PRO A 297 31.17 -27.61 -51.42
N VAL A 298 31.17 -28.25 -50.25
CA VAL A 298 31.35 -27.58 -48.95
C VAL A 298 32.81 -27.14 -48.76
N MET A 299 33.74 -27.63 -49.59
CA MET A 299 35.12 -27.14 -49.70
C MET A 299 35.63 -27.21 -51.15
N HIS A 300 36.66 -26.41 -51.47
CA HIS A 300 37.30 -26.40 -52.80
C HIS A 300 37.98 -27.76 -53.07
N PRO A 301 37.70 -28.44 -54.19
CA PRO A 301 38.03 -29.86 -54.39
C PRO A 301 39.54 -30.18 -54.41
N THR A 302 40.42 -29.19 -54.60
CA THR A 302 41.87 -29.42 -54.68
C THR A 302 42.66 -29.03 -53.44
N ARG A 303 42.02 -28.64 -52.32
CA ARG A 303 42.76 -28.23 -51.12
C ARG A 303 43.11 -29.40 -50.19
N ASP A 304 42.21 -30.37 -50.08
CA ASP A 304 42.26 -31.38 -49.01
C ASP A 304 41.91 -32.80 -49.52
N GLU A 305 42.23 -33.15 -50.77
CA GLU A 305 42.31 -34.56 -51.18
C GLU A 305 43.71 -35.11 -50.79
N PRO A 306 43.80 -36.22 -50.06
CA PRO A 306 45.08 -36.89 -49.85
C PRO A 306 45.56 -37.45 -51.21
N ILE A 307 46.76 -37.06 -51.61
CA ILE A 307 47.52 -37.72 -52.70
C ILE A 307 47.77 -39.19 -52.41
#